data_AF-A0A7S1PBC5-F1
#
_entry.id   AF-A0A7S1PBC5-F1
#
_cell.length_a   1.000
_cell.length_b   1.000
_cell.length_c   1.000
_cell.angle_alpha   90.00
_cell.angle_beta   90.00
_cell.angle_gamma   90.00
#
_symmetry.space_group_name_H-M   'P 1'
#
loop_
_entity.id
_entity.type
_entity.pdbx_description
1 polymer ?
#
loop_
_entity_poly.entity_id
_entity_poly.type
_entity_poly.pdbx_seq_one_letter_code
_entity_poly.pdbx_strand_id
1 'polypeptide(L)'
;MALKTAVERGMCEAVDALLKGRPQLAGQGLLHALAEAKSVPDEDKVRIAMSLLSADPSLATETDSNLQTALHRFCELPLKDPKRQEQLLDLLHAKGGAAIIRTQDAEGWRPLHVAAASHRGHHASGTATIKWFCRHGAKVHVNEAVSVDGGEAHLRPLSIAALHPAIPLDRLRELIGEGGMGSILPAQGDAGGQQPAAGGKRKRLSPAEAAMETAGKRIEKVIRASRSKEEAARPREGRKNKQEAEAEAARMRRSRLGRELEKIVNDALGPVRWLKGKDAPLLKHLEAAHGVPAVVLAKGVGKFAAEPHLQDSYDIPSLNVHEKAKMFGIAADIRQHISYAALIIKTKGNERLVGNPARGIAPNPMKMWTDSTTGERLDLLQRIERRLGWA
;
A
#
# COMPACT_ATOMS: atom_id res chain seq x y z
N MET A 1 -7.33 21.85 -31.57
CA MET A 1 -6.10 22.27 -30.85
C MET A 1 -6.24 23.64 -30.19
N ALA A 2 -6.55 24.72 -30.93
CA ALA A 2 -6.61 26.07 -30.36
C ALA A 2 -7.54 26.19 -29.13
N LEU A 3 -8.73 25.58 -29.18
CA LEU A 3 -9.70 25.62 -28.07
C LEU A 3 -9.15 24.95 -26.80
N LYS A 4 -8.58 23.74 -26.92
CA LYS A 4 -7.97 23.03 -25.78
C LYS A 4 -6.87 23.85 -25.12
N THR A 5 -6.00 24.48 -25.93
CA THR A 5 -4.95 25.37 -25.40
C THR A 5 -5.53 26.59 -24.69
N ALA A 6 -6.61 27.19 -25.21
CA ALA A 6 -7.30 28.30 -24.55
C ALA A 6 -7.88 27.87 -23.19
N VAL A 7 -8.49 26.69 -23.11
CA VAL A 7 -9.04 26.08 -21.89
C VAL A 7 -7.94 25.82 -20.86
N GLU A 8 -6.83 25.18 -21.25
CA GLU A 8 -5.69 24.89 -20.36
C GLU A 8 -5.03 26.16 -19.80
N ARG A 9 -5.06 27.25 -20.56
CA ARG A 9 -4.52 28.55 -20.16
C ARG A 9 -5.52 29.44 -19.44
N GLY A 10 -6.78 29.04 -19.31
CA GLY A 10 -7.81 29.85 -18.63
C GLY A 10 -8.23 31.09 -19.42
N MET A 11 -8.09 31.09 -20.74
CA MET A 11 -8.38 32.26 -21.59
C MET A 11 -9.87 32.34 -21.92
N CYS A 12 -10.70 32.77 -20.97
CA CYS A 12 -12.17 32.76 -21.08
C CYS A 12 -12.68 33.47 -22.35
N GLU A 13 -12.21 34.67 -22.66
CA GLU A 13 -12.64 35.41 -23.85
C GLU A 13 -12.28 34.68 -25.16
N ALA A 14 -11.14 33.98 -25.19
CA ALA A 14 -10.73 33.18 -26.34
C ALA A 14 -11.58 31.91 -26.46
N VAL A 15 -11.92 31.26 -25.34
CA VAL A 15 -12.87 30.14 -25.32
C VAL A 15 -14.21 30.58 -25.88
N ASP A 16 -14.79 31.67 -25.38
CA ASP A 16 -16.09 32.17 -25.84
C ASP A 16 -16.07 32.56 -27.33
N ALA A 17 -15.00 33.21 -27.80
CA ALA A 17 -14.82 33.54 -29.21
C ALA A 17 -14.71 32.30 -30.10
N LEU A 18 -13.94 31.29 -29.68
CA LEU A 18 -13.78 30.04 -30.43
C LEU A 18 -15.07 29.20 -30.44
N LEU A 19 -15.85 29.23 -29.37
CA LEU A 19 -17.15 28.52 -29.29
C LEU A 19 -18.19 29.10 -30.27
N LYS A 20 -18.12 30.40 -30.62
CA LYS A 20 -18.99 31.00 -31.65
C LYS A 20 -18.83 30.34 -33.02
N GLY A 21 -17.66 29.79 -33.31
CA GLY A 21 -17.39 29.04 -34.53
C GLY A 21 -18.04 27.65 -34.58
N ARG A 22 -18.77 27.25 -33.53
CA ARG A 22 -19.39 25.91 -33.36
C ARG A 22 -18.43 24.76 -33.67
N PRO A 23 -17.22 24.74 -33.07
CA PRO A 23 -16.29 23.65 -33.29
C PRO A 23 -16.88 22.35 -32.76
N GLN A 24 -16.45 21.21 -33.32
CA GLN A 24 -16.73 19.91 -32.71
C GLN A 24 -16.05 19.84 -31.35
N LEU A 25 -16.82 19.61 -30.28
CA LEU A 25 -16.31 19.61 -28.90
C LEU A 25 -16.06 18.21 -28.36
N ALA A 26 -16.97 17.27 -28.66
CA ALA A 26 -16.91 15.90 -28.17
C ALA A 26 -15.61 15.19 -28.56
N GLY A 27 -15.06 14.41 -27.62
CA GLY A 27 -13.86 13.59 -27.80
C GLY A 27 -12.55 14.37 -27.64
N GLN A 28 -12.60 15.64 -27.23
CA GLN A 28 -11.41 16.45 -27.00
C GLN A 28 -10.93 16.46 -25.55
N GLY A 29 -11.71 15.91 -24.60
CA GLY A 29 -11.37 15.91 -23.17
C GLY A 29 -11.18 17.31 -22.60
N LEU A 30 -11.99 18.29 -23.03
CA LEU A 30 -11.81 19.70 -22.67
C LEU A 30 -12.03 19.94 -21.17
N LEU A 31 -13.05 19.31 -20.58
CA LEU A 31 -13.32 19.45 -19.14
C LEU A 31 -12.27 18.74 -18.28
N HIS A 32 -11.70 17.62 -18.75
CA HIS A 32 -10.56 16.96 -18.10
C HIS A 32 -9.32 17.87 -18.11
N ALA A 33 -9.00 18.44 -19.27
CA ALA A 33 -7.89 19.38 -19.41
C ALA A 33 -8.07 20.62 -18.49
N LEU A 34 -9.31 21.11 -18.37
CA LEU A 34 -9.65 22.20 -17.46
C LEU A 34 -9.45 21.85 -15.98
N ALA A 35 -9.83 20.64 -15.57
CA ALA A 35 -9.61 20.15 -14.22
C ALA A 35 -8.11 20.11 -13.88
N GLU A 36 -7.29 19.62 -14.80
CA GLU A 36 -5.83 19.50 -14.66
C GLU A 36 -5.07 20.84 -14.71
N ALA A 37 -5.68 21.90 -15.26
CA ALA A 37 -5.06 23.21 -15.43
C ALA A 37 -4.79 23.90 -14.08
N LYS A 38 -3.57 23.78 -13.55
CA LYS A 38 -3.20 24.30 -12.21
C LYS A 38 -3.11 25.82 -12.11
N SER A 39 -2.83 26.50 -13.23
CA SER A 39 -2.63 27.94 -13.28
C SER A 39 -3.93 28.74 -13.43
N VAL A 40 -5.04 28.07 -13.75
CA VAL A 40 -6.33 28.72 -14.00
C VAL A 40 -7.02 29.01 -12.67
N PRO A 41 -7.44 30.26 -12.40
CA PRO A 41 -8.23 30.60 -11.22
C PRO A 41 -9.53 29.81 -11.16
N ASP A 42 -10.00 29.48 -9.95
CA ASP A 42 -11.22 28.68 -9.76
C ASP A 42 -12.45 29.31 -10.41
N GLU A 43 -12.58 30.64 -10.36
CA GLU A 43 -13.68 31.37 -11.01
C GLU A 43 -13.65 31.21 -12.53
N ASP A 44 -12.47 31.29 -13.14
CA ASP A 44 -12.31 31.06 -14.58
C ASP A 44 -12.59 29.61 -14.96
N LYS A 45 -12.22 28.63 -14.11
CA LYS A 45 -12.60 27.23 -14.34
C LYS A 45 -14.11 27.04 -14.37
N VAL A 46 -14.84 27.62 -13.42
CA VAL A 46 -16.31 27.55 -13.40
C VAL A 46 -16.90 28.25 -14.63
N ARG A 47 -16.40 29.44 -14.99
CA ARG A 47 -16.86 30.19 -16.17
C ARG A 47 -16.63 29.42 -17.46
N ILE A 48 -15.42 28.88 -17.67
CA ILE A 48 -15.08 28.08 -18.85
C ILE A 48 -15.94 26.82 -18.91
N ALA A 49 -16.09 26.10 -17.80
CA ALA A 49 -16.94 24.92 -17.74
C ALA A 49 -18.40 25.25 -18.11
N MET A 50 -18.92 26.39 -17.62
CA MET A 50 -20.25 26.89 -17.96
C MET A 50 -20.39 27.20 -19.45
N SER A 51 -19.43 27.88 -20.07
CA SER A 51 -19.43 28.15 -21.51
C SER A 51 -19.38 26.85 -22.32
N LEU A 52 -18.50 25.92 -21.97
CA LEU A 52 -18.37 24.62 -22.65
C LEU A 52 -19.65 23.79 -22.56
N LEU A 53 -20.22 23.64 -21.36
CA LEU A 53 -21.43 22.85 -21.11
C LEU A 53 -22.72 23.51 -21.63
N SER A 54 -22.71 24.83 -21.85
CA SER A 54 -23.79 25.53 -22.52
C SER A 54 -23.75 25.32 -24.03
N ALA A 55 -22.55 25.22 -24.60
CA ALA A 55 -22.36 24.91 -26.01
C ALA A 55 -22.66 23.44 -26.33
N ASP A 56 -22.22 22.51 -25.46
CA ASP A 56 -22.46 21.08 -25.60
C ASP A 56 -22.61 20.40 -24.22
N PRO A 57 -23.85 20.08 -23.78
CA PRO A 57 -24.09 19.40 -22.51
C PRO A 57 -23.50 17.99 -22.43
N SER A 58 -23.27 17.30 -23.56
CA SER A 58 -22.79 15.92 -23.58
C SER A 58 -21.37 15.78 -23.02
N LEU A 59 -20.61 16.88 -23.00
CA LEU A 59 -19.28 16.95 -22.40
C LEU A 59 -19.28 16.57 -20.91
N ALA A 60 -20.38 16.77 -20.19
CA ALA A 60 -20.49 16.38 -18.79
C ALA A 60 -20.31 14.85 -18.61
N THR A 61 -20.82 14.07 -19.56
CA THR A 61 -20.78 12.60 -19.54
C THR A 61 -19.62 12.01 -20.34
N GLU A 62 -18.81 12.85 -20.99
CA GLU A 62 -17.61 12.40 -21.70
C GLU A 62 -16.64 11.75 -20.73
N THR A 63 -16.11 10.59 -21.14
CA THR A 63 -15.12 9.83 -20.37
C THR A 63 -13.75 9.88 -21.04
N ASP A 64 -12.68 9.89 -20.24
CA ASP A 64 -11.32 9.73 -20.74
C ASP A 64 -10.96 8.24 -20.98
N SER A 65 -9.69 7.96 -21.25
CA SER A 65 -9.19 6.60 -21.49
C SER A 65 -9.36 5.65 -20.30
N ASN A 66 -9.55 6.18 -19.09
CA ASN A 66 -9.77 5.41 -17.87
C ASN A 66 -11.27 5.35 -17.51
N LEU A 67 -12.15 5.68 -18.44
CA LEU A 67 -13.59 5.78 -18.22
C LEU A 67 -13.98 6.84 -17.16
N GLN A 68 -13.07 7.76 -16.83
CA GLN A 68 -13.35 8.80 -15.85
C GLN A 68 -14.09 9.96 -16.51
N THR A 69 -15.23 10.35 -15.94
CA THR A 69 -15.95 11.57 -16.34
C THR A 69 -15.23 12.83 -15.83
N ALA A 70 -15.60 14.00 -16.35
CA ALA A 70 -15.14 15.28 -15.82
C ALA A 70 -15.38 15.41 -14.29
N LEU A 71 -16.49 14.83 -13.81
CA LEU A 71 -16.82 14.80 -12.38
C LEU A 71 -15.75 14.06 -11.56
N HIS A 72 -15.21 12.93 -12.04
CA HIS A 72 -14.11 12.23 -11.38
C HIS A 72 -12.87 13.12 -11.27
N ARG A 73 -12.51 13.82 -12.35
CA ARG A 73 -11.33 14.70 -12.37
C ARG A 73 -11.45 15.87 -11.41
N PHE A 74 -12.64 16.50 -11.30
CA PHE A 74 -12.87 17.55 -10.29
C PHE A 74 -13.01 17.01 -8.86
N CYS A 75 -13.23 15.70 -8.67
CA CYS A 75 -13.11 15.05 -7.37
C CYS A 75 -11.65 14.75 -7.00
N GLU A 76 -10.84 14.36 -7.98
CA GLU A 76 -9.41 14.12 -7.80
C GLU A 76 -8.65 15.43 -7.54
N LEU A 77 -9.01 16.48 -8.28
CA LEU A 77 -8.40 17.80 -8.27
C LEU A 77 -9.47 18.88 -7.95
N PRO A 78 -9.99 18.92 -6.71
CA PRO A 78 -10.99 19.91 -6.33
C PRO A 78 -10.44 21.34 -6.42
N LEU A 79 -11.33 22.27 -6.74
CA LEU A 79 -11.06 23.71 -6.70
C LEU A 79 -10.64 24.15 -5.29
N LYS A 80 -9.97 25.29 -5.17
CA LYS A 80 -9.51 25.81 -3.87
C LYS A 80 -10.65 26.36 -3.04
N ASP A 81 -11.59 27.05 -3.67
CA ASP A 81 -12.80 27.57 -3.05
C ASP A 81 -13.91 26.50 -2.99
N PRO A 82 -14.34 26.07 -1.79
CA PRO A 82 -15.41 25.09 -1.63
C PRO A 82 -16.74 25.52 -2.29
N LYS A 83 -17.07 26.82 -2.31
CA LYS A 83 -18.31 27.30 -2.93
C LYS A 83 -18.27 27.15 -4.45
N ARG A 84 -17.13 27.47 -5.06
CA ARG A 84 -16.93 27.29 -6.50
C ARG A 84 -16.87 25.82 -6.87
N GLN A 85 -16.30 24.97 -6.01
CA GLN A 85 -16.35 23.52 -6.17
C GLN A 85 -17.80 23.03 -6.21
N GLU A 86 -18.63 23.37 -5.22
CA GLU A 86 -20.05 22.98 -5.22
C GLU A 86 -20.79 23.50 -6.46
N GLN A 87 -20.58 24.77 -6.83
CA GLN A 87 -21.18 25.36 -8.04
C GLN A 87 -20.81 24.57 -9.32
N LEU A 88 -19.56 24.12 -9.43
CA LEU A 88 -19.10 23.31 -10.56
C LEU A 88 -19.73 21.91 -10.56
N LEU A 89 -19.85 21.28 -9.39
CA LEU A 89 -20.48 19.98 -9.25
C LEU A 89 -21.98 20.05 -9.59
N ASP A 90 -22.68 21.10 -9.12
CA ASP A 90 -24.07 21.38 -9.47
C ASP A 90 -24.25 21.53 -10.98
N LEU A 91 -23.35 22.28 -11.64
CA LEU A 91 -23.37 22.47 -13.09
C LEU A 91 -23.17 21.14 -13.84
N LEU A 92 -22.18 20.34 -13.45
CA LEU A 92 -21.92 19.03 -14.06
C LEU A 92 -23.09 18.07 -13.85
N HIS A 93 -23.68 18.06 -12.66
CA HIS A 93 -24.84 17.24 -12.34
C HIS A 93 -26.09 17.66 -13.09
N ALA A 94 -26.36 18.97 -13.21
CA ALA A 94 -27.49 19.49 -13.95
C ALA A 94 -27.42 19.17 -15.45
N LYS A 95 -26.20 19.14 -16.03
CA LYS A 95 -25.98 18.89 -17.46
C LYS A 95 -25.82 17.40 -17.79
N GLY A 96 -25.13 16.64 -16.94
CA GLY A 96 -24.89 15.21 -17.11
C GLY A 96 -25.98 14.29 -16.53
N GLY A 97 -26.89 14.86 -15.73
CA GLY A 97 -27.98 14.13 -15.07
C GLY A 97 -27.52 13.32 -13.85
N ALA A 98 -28.49 12.79 -13.09
CA ALA A 98 -28.22 12.09 -11.82
C ALA A 98 -27.42 10.78 -11.97
N ALA A 99 -27.34 10.21 -13.17
CA ALA A 99 -26.53 9.01 -13.41
C ALA A 99 -25.03 9.27 -13.26
N ILE A 100 -24.56 10.51 -13.48
CA ILE A 100 -23.13 10.83 -13.51
C ILE A 100 -22.43 10.52 -12.17
N ILE A 101 -23.11 10.72 -11.04
CA ILE A 101 -22.56 10.44 -9.69
C ILE A 101 -22.39 8.95 -9.41
N ARG A 102 -23.08 8.10 -10.20
CA ARG A 102 -23.04 6.65 -10.13
C ARG A 102 -22.13 6.05 -11.20
N THR A 103 -21.51 6.85 -12.06
CA THR A 103 -20.60 6.33 -13.08
C THR A 103 -19.39 5.71 -12.38
N GLN A 104 -18.98 4.53 -12.84
CA GLN A 104 -17.75 3.87 -12.39
C GLN A 104 -16.68 4.08 -13.45
N ASP A 105 -15.46 4.33 -13.02
CA ASP A 105 -14.29 4.34 -13.90
C ASP A 105 -13.78 2.92 -14.18
N ALA A 106 -12.65 2.80 -14.88
CA ALA A 106 -12.05 1.52 -15.26
C ALA A 106 -11.69 0.64 -14.04
N GLU A 107 -11.41 1.27 -12.89
CA GLU A 107 -11.11 0.60 -11.63
C GLU A 107 -12.37 0.30 -10.81
N GLY A 108 -13.56 0.63 -11.31
CA GLY A 108 -14.83 0.48 -10.60
C GLY A 108 -15.10 1.60 -9.58
N TRP A 109 -14.24 2.61 -9.52
CA TRP A 109 -14.37 3.73 -8.58
C TRP A 109 -15.44 4.69 -9.07
N ARG A 110 -16.27 5.12 -8.13
CA ARG A 110 -17.22 6.22 -8.35
C ARG A 110 -16.58 7.56 -7.98
N PRO A 111 -17.15 8.70 -8.40
CA PRO A 111 -16.66 10.02 -7.99
C PRO A 111 -16.50 10.19 -6.47
N LEU A 112 -17.39 9.58 -5.67
CA LEU A 112 -17.28 9.58 -4.20
C LEU A 112 -16.02 8.87 -3.69
N HIS A 113 -15.61 7.77 -4.31
CA HIS A 113 -14.36 7.05 -3.97
C HIS A 113 -13.15 7.93 -4.30
N VAL A 114 -13.16 8.56 -5.47
CA VAL A 114 -12.10 9.50 -5.89
C VAL A 114 -12.01 10.71 -4.95
N ALA A 115 -13.15 11.31 -4.58
CA ALA A 115 -13.20 12.43 -3.63
C ALA A 115 -12.67 12.03 -2.24
N ALA A 116 -12.99 10.80 -1.80
CA ALA A 116 -12.46 10.25 -0.55
C ALA A 116 -10.95 9.97 -0.63
N ALA A 117 -10.41 9.62 -1.80
CA ALA A 117 -8.98 9.39 -2.02
C ALA A 117 -8.16 10.67 -2.26
N SER A 118 -8.82 11.75 -2.67
CA SER A 118 -8.14 12.97 -3.11
C SER A 118 -7.37 13.63 -1.97
N HIS A 119 -6.06 13.51 -2.01
CA HIS A 119 -5.14 14.26 -1.16
C HIS A 119 -4.54 15.48 -1.90
N ARG A 120 -4.88 15.62 -3.18
CA ARG A 120 -4.41 16.70 -4.06
C ARG A 120 -5.45 17.81 -4.02
N GLY A 121 -5.05 19.02 -3.63
CA GLY A 121 -5.96 20.17 -3.57
C GLY A 121 -6.35 20.57 -2.14
N HIS A 122 -7.31 21.49 -2.03
CA HIS A 122 -7.67 22.09 -0.76
C HIS A 122 -8.60 21.19 0.04
N HIS A 123 -8.19 20.91 1.27
CA HIS A 123 -8.88 20.01 2.19
C HIS A 123 -10.36 20.35 2.38
N ALA A 124 -10.68 21.64 2.55
CA ALA A 124 -12.04 22.14 2.72
C ALA A 124 -12.95 21.78 1.53
N SER A 125 -12.45 21.93 0.30
CA SER A 125 -13.21 21.64 -0.91
C SER A 125 -13.49 20.15 -1.07
N GLY A 126 -12.57 19.27 -0.67
CA GLY A 126 -12.86 17.85 -0.71
C GLY A 126 -13.87 17.41 0.35
N THR A 127 -13.91 18.05 1.54
CA THR A 127 -14.98 17.81 2.51
C THR A 127 -16.33 18.31 1.98
N ALA A 128 -16.36 19.51 1.38
CA ALA A 128 -17.56 20.04 0.71
C ALA A 128 -18.05 19.14 -0.44
N THR A 129 -17.12 18.56 -1.21
CA THR A 129 -17.42 17.61 -2.29
C THR A 129 -18.12 16.36 -1.74
N ILE A 130 -17.66 15.79 -0.64
CA ILE A 130 -18.31 14.63 -0.01
C ILE A 130 -19.72 14.98 0.48
N LYS A 131 -19.88 16.11 1.20
CA LYS A 131 -21.20 16.62 1.61
C LYS A 131 -22.15 16.77 0.44
N TRP A 132 -21.64 17.34 -0.65
CA TRP A 132 -22.39 17.55 -1.87
C TRP A 132 -22.88 16.22 -2.46
N PHE A 133 -22.01 15.21 -2.56
CA PHE A 133 -22.37 13.88 -3.05
C PHE A 133 -23.44 13.20 -2.19
N CYS A 134 -23.29 13.24 -0.87
CA CYS A 134 -24.25 12.62 0.05
C CYS A 134 -25.64 13.29 -0.06
N ARG A 135 -25.69 14.62 -0.20
CA ARG A 135 -26.95 15.37 -0.46
C ARG A 135 -27.60 14.99 -1.80
N HIS A 136 -26.80 14.67 -2.81
CA HIS A 136 -27.28 14.32 -4.17
C HIS A 136 -27.52 12.81 -4.37
N GLY A 137 -27.66 12.04 -3.29
CA GLY A 137 -28.06 10.63 -3.37
C GLY A 137 -26.91 9.64 -3.51
N ALA A 138 -25.65 10.08 -3.45
CA ALA A 138 -24.51 9.16 -3.39
C ALA A 138 -24.29 8.55 -2.00
N LYS A 139 -25.10 8.94 -0.99
CA LYS A 139 -25.05 8.40 0.38
C LYS A 139 -25.17 6.88 0.42
N VAL A 140 -25.97 6.28 -0.48
CA VAL A 140 -26.12 4.82 -0.59
C VAL A 140 -24.80 4.11 -0.96
N HIS A 141 -23.83 4.85 -1.52
CA HIS A 141 -22.53 4.35 -1.97
C HIS A 141 -21.40 4.61 -0.96
N VAL A 142 -21.68 5.21 0.22
CA VAL A 142 -20.64 5.52 1.23
C VAL A 142 -19.94 4.27 1.78
N ASN A 143 -20.63 3.12 1.70
CA ASN A 143 -20.15 1.81 2.14
C ASN A 143 -19.89 0.84 0.99
N GLU A 144 -20.06 1.30 -0.25
CA GLU A 144 -19.76 0.47 -1.41
C GLU A 144 -18.27 0.16 -1.42
N ALA A 145 -17.96 -1.10 -1.67
CA ALA A 145 -16.60 -1.60 -1.57
C ALA A 145 -16.14 -1.99 -2.97
N VAL A 146 -15.07 -1.36 -3.44
CA VAL A 146 -14.53 -1.58 -4.78
C VAL A 146 -13.30 -2.48 -4.66
N SER A 147 -13.23 -3.53 -5.49
CA SER A 147 -12.03 -4.37 -5.59
C SER A 147 -11.00 -3.65 -6.44
N VAL A 148 -9.82 -3.39 -5.88
CA VAL A 148 -8.70 -2.80 -6.61
C VAL A 148 -7.75 -3.92 -7.05
N ASP A 149 -7.36 -3.92 -8.32
CA ASP A 149 -6.39 -4.85 -8.93
C ASP A 149 -6.77 -6.34 -8.90
N GLY A 150 -8.07 -6.65 -8.86
CA GLY A 150 -8.55 -8.04 -8.76
C GLY A 150 -8.15 -8.72 -7.43
N GLY A 151 -7.71 -7.95 -6.45
CA GLY A 151 -7.44 -8.44 -5.11
C GLY A 151 -8.71 -8.52 -4.26
N GLU A 152 -8.65 -9.35 -3.21
CA GLU A 152 -9.72 -9.46 -2.19
C GLU A 152 -9.86 -8.19 -1.32
N ALA A 153 -8.97 -7.20 -1.48
CA ALA A 153 -9.03 -5.96 -0.75
C ALA A 153 -10.14 -5.06 -1.31
N HIS A 154 -11.31 -5.10 -0.67
CA HIS A 154 -12.42 -4.22 -0.97
C HIS A 154 -12.23 -2.87 -0.24
N LEU A 155 -12.04 -1.81 -1.02
CA LEU A 155 -11.86 -0.46 -0.50
C LEU A 155 -13.17 0.31 -0.54
N ARG A 156 -13.61 0.76 0.63
CA ARG A 156 -14.72 1.71 0.82
C ARG A 156 -14.20 3.14 0.89
N PRO A 157 -14.99 4.17 0.55
CA PRO A 157 -14.61 5.58 0.69
C PRO A 157 -13.94 5.91 2.04
N LEU A 158 -14.54 5.49 3.16
CA LEU A 158 -13.96 5.73 4.49
C LEU A 158 -12.60 5.04 4.67
N SER A 159 -12.45 3.79 4.24
CA SER A 159 -11.18 3.07 4.33
C SER A 159 -10.09 3.72 3.46
N ILE A 160 -10.44 4.17 2.25
CA ILE A 160 -9.53 4.87 1.34
C ILE A 160 -9.04 6.17 2.01
N ALA A 161 -9.97 6.95 2.56
CA ALA A 161 -9.65 8.19 3.25
C ALA A 161 -8.75 7.96 4.47
N ALA A 162 -9.01 6.89 5.24
CA ALA A 162 -8.25 6.56 6.45
C ALA A 162 -6.81 6.13 6.16
N LEU A 163 -6.59 5.42 5.04
CA LEU A 163 -5.27 4.91 4.63
C LEU A 163 -4.28 6.03 4.28
N HIS A 164 -4.78 7.17 3.80
CA HIS A 164 -3.92 8.26 3.35
C HIS A 164 -3.66 9.29 4.47
N PRO A 165 -2.39 9.48 4.92
CA PRO A 165 -2.09 10.34 6.06
C PRO A 165 -2.34 11.82 5.78
N ALA A 166 -2.26 12.25 4.52
CA ALA A 166 -2.52 13.65 4.14
C ALA A 166 -4.00 14.04 4.09
N ILE A 167 -4.92 13.08 4.30
CA ILE A 167 -6.36 13.39 4.31
C ILE A 167 -6.75 13.90 5.70
N PRO A 168 -7.43 15.05 5.80
CA PRO A 168 -7.80 15.68 7.07
C PRO A 168 -8.85 14.85 7.82
N LEU A 169 -8.83 14.93 9.16
CA LEU A 169 -9.79 14.23 10.02
C LEU A 169 -11.23 14.66 9.76
N ASP A 170 -11.47 15.92 9.39
CA ASP A 170 -12.81 16.41 9.10
C ASP A 170 -13.46 15.67 7.92
N ARG A 171 -12.66 15.21 6.95
CA ARG A 171 -13.17 14.38 5.85
C ARG A 171 -13.58 12.99 6.31
N LEU A 172 -12.82 12.40 7.25
CA LEU A 172 -13.19 11.12 7.88
C LEU A 172 -14.45 11.27 8.71
N ARG A 173 -14.54 12.33 9.52
CA ARG A 173 -15.73 12.66 10.32
C ARG A 173 -16.96 12.83 9.45
N GLU A 174 -16.82 13.48 8.30
CA GLU A 174 -17.92 13.63 7.35
C GLU A 174 -18.41 12.29 6.81
N LEU A 175 -17.49 11.44 6.33
CA LEU A 175 -17.82 10.11 5.85
C LEU A 175 -18.49 9.25 6.94
N ILE A 176 -18.00 9.32 8.18
CA ILE A 176 -18.60 8.63 9.34
C ILE A 176 -20.01 9.18 9.63
N GLY A 177 -20.17 10.51 9.66
CA GLY A 177 -21.46 11.18 9.87
C GLY A 177 -22.50 10.82 8.81
N GLU A 178 -22.05 10.52 7.59
CA GLU A 178 -22.90 10.06 6.49
C GLU A 178 -23.17 8.54 6.51
N GLY A 179 -22.74 7.83 7.56
CA GLY A 179 -22.97 6.39 7.75
C GLY A 179 -21.86 5.50 7.19
N GLY A 180 -20.70 6.06 6.89
CA GLY A 180 -19.50 5.33 6.49
C GLY A 180 -19.04 4.39 7.61
N MET A 181 -19.03 3.10 7.31
CA MET A 181 -18.53 2.05 8.17
C MET A 181 -17.07 1.78 7.83
N GLY A 182 -16.24 1.64 8.87
CA GLY A 182 -14.90 1.08 8.71
C GLY A 182 -14.98 -0.27 7.99
N SER A 183 -13.87 -0.69 7.39
CA SER A 183 -13.78 -2.04 6.84
C SER A 183 -14.14 -3.04 7.94
N ILE A 184 -15.29 -3.69 7.80
CA ILE A 184 -15.60 -4.87 8.57
C ILE A 184 -14.62 -5.91 8.04
N LEU A 185 -13.54 -6.17 8.78
CA LEU A 185 -12.76 -7.36 8.53
C LEU A 185 -13.77 -8.51 8.50
N PRO A 186 -13.79 -9.35 7.46
CA PRO A 186 -14.67 -10.52 7.47
C PRO A 186 -14.41 -11.23 8.79
N ALA A 187 -15.44 -11.32 9.63
CA ALA A 187 -15.33 -11.98 10.92
C ALA A 187 -14.65 -13.32 10.65
N GLN A 188 -13.46 -13.52 11.21
CA GLN A 188 -12.72 -14.76 11.07
C GLN A 188 -13.64 -15.87 11.55
N GLY A 189 -14.16 -16.65 10.58
CA GLY A 189 -14.94 -17.86 10.74
C GLY A 189 -15.76 -18.01 12.02
N ASP A 190 -17.08 -17.91 11.89
CA ASP A 190 -17.99 -18.77 12.65
C ASP A 190 -17.74 -20.24 12.27
N ALA A 191 -16.59 -20.77 12.67
CA ALA A 191 -16.39 -22.19 12.90
C ALA A 191 -16.72 -22.40 14.38
N GLY A 192 -17.89 -22.97 14.65
CA GLY A 192 -18.43 -23.19 15.99
C GLY A 192 -17.37 -23.71 16.96
N GLY A 193 -17.06 -22.90 17.96
CA GLY A 193 -16.09 -23.22 19.00
C GLY A 193 -16.30 -22.32 20.21
N GLN A 194 -16.86 -22.91 21.26
CA GLN A 194 -17.06 -22.37 22.61
C GLN A 194 -16.11 -21.23 23.03
N GLN A 195 -16.73 -20.13 23.48
CA GLN A 195 -16.12 -19.05 24.26
C GLN A 195 -15.30 -19.59 25.44
N PRO A 196 -14.02 -19.21 25.62
CA PRO A 196 -13.36 -19.33 26.91
C PRO A 196 -13.47 -18.03 27.70
N ALA A 197 -13.71 -18.19 29.00
CA ALA A 197 -13.84 -17.13 29.98
C ALA A 197 -12.60 -16.25 30.12
N ALA A 198 -12.85 -14.98 30.44
CA ALA A 198 -11.86 -13.93 30.64
C ALA A 198 -10.83 -14.26 31.74
N GLY A 199 -9.54 -14.12 31.40
CA GLY A 199 -8.42 -14.31 32.33
C GLY A 199 -7.06 -14.23 31.64
N GLY A 200 -6.73 -13.07 31.06
CA GLY A 200 -5.53 -12.86 30.24
C GLY A 200 -4.22 -12.95 31.03
N LYS A 201 -3.58 -14.13 31.05
CA LYS A 201 -2.15 -14.28 31.33
C LYS A 201 -1.35 -13.86 30.09
N ARG A 202 -0.44 -12.89 30.24
CA ARG A 202 0.47 -12.46 29.17
C ARG A 202 1.21 -13.69 28.61
N LYS A 203 1.03 -13.94 27.31
CA LYS A 203 1.68 -15.04 26.58
C LYS A 203 3.19 -14.84 26.70
N ARG A 204 3.87 -15.75 27.40
CA ARG A 204 5.34 -15.75 27.47
C ARG A 204 5.85 -16.07 26.08
N LEU A 205 6.61 -15.15 25.49
CA LEU A 205 7.32 -15.38 24.23
C LEU A 205 8.19 -16.63 24.38
N SER A 206 8.21 -17.47 23.34
CA SER A 206 9.11 -18.61 23.32
C SER A 206 10.57 -18.11 23.34
N PRO A 207 11.53 -18.91 23.84
CA PRO A 207 12.94 -18.53 23.84
C PRO A 207 13.48 -18.14 22.46
N ALA A 208 12.93 -18.73 21.39
CA ALA A 208 13.29 -18.39 20.01
C ALA A 208 12.76 -17.01 19.59
N GLU A 209 11.51 -16.68 19.94
CA GLU A 209 10.93 -15.36 19.67
C GLU A 209 11.65 -14.26 20.46
N ALA A 210 11.97 -14.52 21.73
CA ALA A 210 12.74 -13.60 22.56
C ALA A 210 14.16 -13.36 22.00
N ALA A 211 14.80 -14.41 21.46
CA ALA A 211 16.11 -14.31 20.83
C ALA A 211 16.06 -13.50 19.53
N MET A 212 15.04 -13.71 18.70
CA MET A 212 14.84 -12.93 17.47
C MET A 212 14.51 -11.46 17.75
N GLU A 213 13.68 -11.17 18.74
CA GLU A 213 13.38 -9.80 19.17
C GLU A 213 14.65 -9.10 19.68
N THR A 214 15.47 -9.80 20.46
CA THR A 214 16.75 -9.29 20.96
C THR A 214 17.74 -9.04 19.82
N ALA A 215 17.81 -9.93 18.83
CA ALA A 215 18.64 -9.76 17.64
C ALA A 215 18.17 -8.54 16.81
N GLY A 216 16.86 -8.37 16.63
CA GLY A 216 16.28 -7.20 15.96
C GLY A 216 16.68 -5.88 16.63
N LYS A 217 16.56 -5.79 17.95
CA LYS A 217 16.97 -4.61 18.73
C LYS A 217 18.47 -4.33 18.61
N ARG A 218 19.33 -5.35 18.54
CA ARG A 218 20.78 -5.18 18.34
C ARG A 218 21.10 -4.65 16.94
N ILE A 219 20.44 -5.17 15.90
CA ILE A 219 20.60 -4.70 14.52
C ILE A 219 20.20 -3.22 14.41
N GLU A 220 19.06 -2.85 14.99
CA GLU A 220 18.59 -1.47 14.97
C GLU A 220 19.54 -0.51 15.70
N LYS A 221 20.09 -0.94 16.85
CA LYS A 221 21.11 -0.17 17.60
C LYS A 221 22.38 0.06 16.77
N VAL A 222 22.86 -0.95 16.03
CA VAL A 222 24.04 -0.82 15.15
C VAL A 222 23.77 0.14 13.99
N ILE A 223 22.58 0.08 13.39
CA ILE A 223 22.16 1.01 12.32
C ILE A 223 22.12 2.45 12.85
N ARG A 224 21.53 2.68 14.03
CA ARG A 224 21.45 4.01 14.65
C ARG A 224 22.83 4.56 15.02
N ALA A 225 23.72 3.72 15.58
CA ALA A 225 25.08 4.12 15.92
C ALA A 225 25.93 4.46 14.68
N SER A 226 25.69 3.77 13.55
CA SER A 226 26.36 4.06 12.29
C SER A 226 25.90 5.39 11.69
N ARG A 227 24.61 5.73 11.77
CA ARG A 227 24.07 7.03 11.33
C ARG A 227 24.55 8.20 12.19
N SER A 228 24.62 8.04 13.51
CA SER A 228 25.11 9.10 14.40
C SER A 228 26.60 9.40 14.17
N LYS A 229 27.43 8.38 13.89
CA LYS A 229 28.83 8.58 13.51
C LYS A 229 28.99 9.20 12.12
N GLU A 230 28.09 8.90 11.19
CA GLU A 230 28.05 9.53 9.86
C GLU A 230 27.76 11.04 9.94
N GLU A 231 26.86 11.44 10.82
CA GLU A 231 26.50 12.85 11.02
C GLU A 231 27.62 13.64 11.70
N ALA A 232 28.35 13.02 12.63
CA ALA A 232 29.51 13.61 13.30
C ALA A 232 30.76 13.71 12.40
N ALA A 233 30.87 12.87 11.36
CA ALA A 233 32.06 12.78 10.51
C ALA A 233 31.97 13.57 9.19
N ARG A 234 30.93 14.39 8.97
CA ARG A 234 30.83 15.21 7.74
C ARG A 234 31.82 16.38 7.78
N PRO A 235 32.89 16.42 6.96
CA PRO A 235 33.76 17.57 6.88
C PRO A 235 33.04 18.73 6.17
N ARG A 236 33.19 19.94 6.72
CA ARG A 236 32.89 21.19 6.04
C ARG A 236 34.14 21.60 5.25
N GLU A 237 34.26 21.24 3.97
CA GLU A 237 34.99 21.99 2.91
C GLU A 237 35.23 21.20 1.61
N GLY A 238 35.44 21.95 0.50
CA GLY A 238 36.26 21.56 -0.66
C GLY A 238 35.67 20.62 -1.72
N ARG A 239 35.15 21.18 -2.83
CA ARG A 239 34.25 20.50 -3.79
C ARG A 239 34.86 19.58 -4.85
N LYS A 240 36.16 19.23 -4.87
CA LYS A 240 36.74 18.50 -6.03
C LYS A 240 37.11 17.03 -5.83
N ASN A 241 37.36 16.56 -4.60
CA ASN A 241 37.65 15.13 -4.34
C ASN A 241 36.56 14.41 -3.52
N LYS A 242 35.38 15.04 -3.40
CA LYS A 242 34.33 14.61 -2.47
C LYS A 242 33.64 13.31 -2.89
N GLN A 243 33.39 13.12 -4.19
CA GLN A 243 32.63 11.95 -4.66
C GLN A 243 33.41 10.64 -4.56
N GLU A 244 34.71 10.66 -4.83
CA GLU A 244 35.55 9.46 -4.79
C GLU A 244 35.80 9.01 -3.35
N ALA A 245 36.09 9.97 -2.44
CA ALA A 245 36.16 9.70 -1.01
C ALA A 245 34.82 9.21 -0.43
N GLU A 246 33.68 9.75 -0.90
CA GLU A 246 32.36 9.31 -0.47
C GLU A 246 32.02 7.90 -0.97
N ALA A 247 32.43 7.56 -2.20
CA ALA A 247 32.27 6.23 -2.78
C ALA A 247 33.15 5.17 -2.10
N GLU A 248 34.40 5.49 -1.80
CA GLU A 248 35.31 4.59 -1.07
C GLU A 248 34.86 4.40 0.38
N ALA A 249 34.45 5.49 1.05
CA ALA A 249 33.80 5.40 2.35
C ALA A 249 32.53 4.56 2.28
N ALA A 250 31.74 4.62 1.19
CA ALA A 250 30.55 3.77 1.01
C ALA A 250 30.90 2.28 0.87
N ARG A 251 32.00 1.94 0.22
CA ARG A 251 32.48 0.55 0.09
C ARG A 251 32.94 -0.01 1.44
N MET A 252 33.76 0.75 2.17
CA MET A 252 34.21 0.37 3.52
C MET A 252 33.03 0.24 4.50
N ARG A 253 32.01 1.10 4.38
CA ARG A 253 30.75 1.04 5.13
C ARG A 253 30.00 -0.28 4.91
N ARG A 254 29.78 -0.69 3.65
CA ARG A 254 29.09 -1.94 3.31
C ARG A 254 29.83 -3.17 3.84
N SER A 255 31.15 -3.19 3.71
CA SER A 255 31.99 -4.28 4.22
C SER A 255 31.94 -4.41 5.75
N ARG A 256 31.92 -3.28 6.48
CA ARG A 256 31.82 -3.30 7.95
C ARG A 256 30.43 -3.73 8.45
N LEU A 257 29.36 -3.17 7.86
CA LEU A 257 27.98 -3.56 8.20
C LEU A 257 27.71 -5.03 7.89
N GLY A 258 28.22 -5.54 6.75
CA GLY A 258 28.13 -6.96 6.40
C GLY A 258 28.74 -7.86 7.47
N ARG A 259 29.97 -7.56 7.92
CA ARG A 259 30.66 -8.34 8.97
C ARG A 259 29.97 -8.27 10.33
N GLU A 260 29.42 -7.13 10.72
CA GLU A 260 28.68 -7.02 12.00
C GLU A 260 27.34 -7.74 11.96
N LEU A 261 26.62 -7.69 10.83
CA LEU A 261 25.38 -8.45 10.64
C LEU A 261 25.66 -9.96 10.64
N GLU A 262 26.71 -10.39 9.93
CA GLU A 262 27.14 -11.79 9.93
C GLU A 262 27.50 -12.26 11.34
N LYS A 263 28.17 -11.44 12.14
CA LYS A 263 28.45 -11.75 13.55
C LYS A 263 27.17 -11.86 14.38
N ILE A 264 26.23 -10.91 14.25
CA ILE A 264 24.95 -10.96 14.99
C ILE A 264 24.15 -12.20 14.63
N VAL A 265 24.12 -12.57 13.34
CA VAL A 265 23.43 -13.78 12.87
C VAL A 265 24.12 -15.02 13.42
N ASN A 266 25.45 -15.10 13.38
CA ASN A 266 26.19 -16.23 13.95
C ASN A 266 26.02 -16.33 15.47
N ASP A 267 25.98 -15.21 16.19
CA ASP A 267 25.73 -15.16 17.64
C ASP A 267 24.30 -15.62 17.98
N ALA A 268 23.31 -15.20 17.18
CA ALA A 268 21.91 -15.61 17.34
C ALA A 268 21.68 -17.09 17.02
N LEU A 269 22.46 -17.64 16.09
CA LEU A 269 22.46 -19.06 15.73
C LEU A 269 23.39 -19.91 16.60
N GLY A 270 24.25 -19.30 17.42
CA GLY A 270 25.17 -19.97 18.34
C GLY A 270 24.47 -20.94 19.30
N PRO A 271 23.38 -20.54 19.98
CA PRO A 271 22.57 -21.45 20.81
C PRO A 271 21.97 -22.62 20.03
N VAL A 272 21.62 -22.40 18.75
CA VAL A 272 21.08 -23.45 17.86
C VAL A 272 22.18 -24.43 17.42
N ARG A 273 23.42 -23.96 17.24
CA ARG A 273 24.60 -24.80 16.94
C ARG A 273 25.08 -25.62 18.15
N TRP A 274 24.84 -25.16 19.38
CA TRP A 274 25.23 -25.85 20.61
C TRP A 274 24.33 -27.05 20.97
N LEU A 275 23.13 -27.13 20.38
CA LEU A 275 22.20 -28.26 20.52
C LEU A 275 22.63 -29.55 19.78
N LYS A 276 23.89 -29.63 19.34
CA LYS A 276 24.51 -30.84 18.77
C LYS A 276 25.05 -31.82 19.82
N GLY A 277 24.98 -31.48 21.11
CA GLY A 277 25.34 -32.36 22.23
C GLY A 277 24.11 -32.97 22.89
N LYS A 278 24.21 -34.25 23.27
CA LYS A 278 23.13 -35.14 23.72
C LYS A 278 22.17 -34.49 24.74
N ASP A 279 20.88 -34.75 24.50
CA ASP A 279 19.69 -34.42 25.29
C ASP A 279 19.08 -33.02 25.11
N ALA A 280 18.35 -32.84 24.00
CA ALA A 280 17.60 -31.63 23.69
C ALA A 280 16.06 -31.83 23.84
N PRO A 281 15.39 -31.13 24.77
CA PRO A 281 13.93 -31.10 24.91
C PRO A 281 13.17 -30.55 23.69
N LEU A 282 13.87 -29.83 22.81
CA LEU A 282 13.29 -29.14 21.65
C LEU A 282 12.90 -30.10 20.51
N LEU A 283 13.65 -31.19 20.34
CA LEU A 283 13.31 -32.25 19.38
C LEU A 283 12.05 -33.02 19.82
N LYS A 284 11.87 -33.26 21.12
CA LYS A 284 10.63 -33.83 21.67
C LYS A 284 9.42 -32.90 21.48
N HIS A 285 9.62 -31.59 21.53
CA HIS A 285 8.56 -30.61 21.29
C HIS A 285 8.13 -30.57 19.81
N LEU A 286 9.08 -30.68 18.87
CA LEU A 286 8.79 -30.75 17.43
C LEU A 286 8.19 -32.10 17.03
N GLU A 287 8.63 -33.19 17.66
CA GLU A 287 8.05 -34.53 17.53
C GLU A 287 6.60 -34.56 18.04
N ALA A 288 6.31 -33.90 19.18
CA ALA A 288 4.95 -33.76 19.70
C ALA A 288 4.06 -32.83 18.85
N ALA A 289 4.61 -31.77 18.26
CA ALA A 289 3.84 -30.81 17.45
C ALA A 289 3.54 -31.32 16.04
N HIS A 290 4.38 -32.22 15.50
CA HIS A 290 4.31 -32.60 14.09
C HIS A 290 4.33 -34.11 13.82
N GLY A 291 4.47 -34.95 14.85
CA GLY A 291 4.37 -36.41 14.77
C GLY A 291 5.53 -37.12 14.06
N VAL A 292 6.66 -36.43 13.84
CA VAL A 292 7.80 -36.99 13.09
C VAL A 292 8.96 -37.34 14.04
N PRO A 293 9.50 -38.57 13.99
CA PRO A 293 10.56 -39.00 14.90
C PRO A 293 11.85 -38.17 14.80
N ALA A 294 12.38 -37.76 15.94
CA ALA A 294 13.56 -36.88 16.07
C ALA A 294 14.81 -37.38 15.32
N VAL A 295 14.97 -38.70 15.14
CA VAL A 295 16.07 -39.34 14.41
C VAL A 295 16.09 -38.99 12.91
N VAL A 296 14.92 -38.68 12.32
CA VAL A 296 14.78 -38.39 10.89
C VAL A 296 15.22 -36.95 10.57
N LEU A 297 14.93 -36.01 11.46
CA LEU A 297 15.33 -34.60 11.33
C LEU A 297 16.84 -34.40 11.48
N ALA A 298 17.51 -35.21 12.30
CA ALA A 298 18.94 -35.10 12.55
C ALA A 298 19.81 -35.52 11.35
N LYS A 299 19.31 -36.37 10.44
CA LYS A 299 20.07 -36.87 9.28
C LYS A 299 20.05 -35.92 8.05
N GLY A 300 19.10 -34.98 7.97
CA GLY A 300 18.93 -34.12 6.79
C GLY A 300 19.85 -32.89 6.69
N VAL A 301 20.67 -32.60 7.71
CA VAL A 301 21.44 -31.34 7.80
C VAL A 301 22.94 -31.52 7.53
N GLY A 302 23.38 -32.73 7.19
CA GLY A 302 24.79 -33.04 6.92
C GLY A 302 25.09 -33.25 5.43
N LYS A 303 25.79 -32.27 4.83
CA LYS A 303 26.46 -32.29 3.51
C LYS A 303 25.59 -32.06 2.27
N PHE A 304 25.52 -30.82 1.80
CA PHE A 304 25.36 -30.50 0.37
C PHE A 304 26.13 -29.21 0.04
N ALA A 305 27.42 -29.37 -0.21
CA ALA A 305 28.27 -28.37 -0.84
C ALA A 305 29.40 -29.08 -1.59
N ALA A 306 29.07 -29.73 -2.72
CA ALA A 306 29.95 -29.95 -3.86
C ALA A 306 29.22 -30.80 -4.92
N GLU A 307 29.30 -30.33 -6.16
CA GLU A 307 29.03 -30.97 -7.46
C GLU A 307 27.60 -31.31 -7.90
N PRO A 308 27.20 -30.87 -9.12
CA PRO A 308 26.01 -31.33 -9.81
C PRO A 308 26.42 -32.49 -10.71
N HIS A 309 25.94 -33.71 -10.49
CA HIS A 309 25.74 -34.79 -11.47
C HIS A 309 25.57 -36.09 -10.68
N LEU A 310 24.32 -36.48 -10.43
CA LEU A 310 23.88 -37.86 -10.16
C LEU A 310 22.36 -37.85 -9.95
N GLN A 311 21.64 -37.97 -11.07
CA GLN A 311 20.39 -38.72 -11.08
C GLN A 311 20.78 -40.18 -10.92
N ASP A 312 20.51 -40.77 -9.77
CA ASP A 312 19.98 -42.14 -9.64
C ASP A 312 19.78 -42.53 -8.16
N SER A 313 18.59 -43.05 -7.88
CA SER A 313 18.25 -44.01 -6.81
C SER A 313 18.77 -43.74 -5.38
N TYR A 314 17.92 -43.14 -4.54
CA TYR A 314 17.87 -43.49 -3.12
C TYR A 314 16.44 -43.90 -2.74
N ASP A 315 16.18 -45.20 -2.79
CA ASP A 315 15.01 -45.79 -2.14
C ASP A 315 15.27 -45.93 -0.64
N ILE A 316 14.63 -45.06 0.14
CA ILE A 316 14.42 -45.29 1.57
C ILE A 316 13.17 -46.19 1.69
N PRO A 317 13.28 -47.48 2.09
CA PRO A 317 12.21 -48.46 1.91
C PRO A 317 11.00 -48.34 2.86
N SER A 318 10.90 -47.28 3.67
CA SER A 318 9.93 -47.24 4.77
C SER A 318 9.08 -45.97 4.85
N LEU A 319 9.08 -45.12 3.82
CA LEU A 319 8.24 -43.92 3.76
C LEU A 319 7.30 -44.05 2.57
N ASN A 320 5.99 -43.92 2.82
CA ASN A 320 5.02 -43.99 1.74
C ASN A 320 5.15 -42.77 0.81
N VAL A 321 4.59 -42.88 -0.39
CA VAL A 321 4.68 -41.85 -1.44
C VAL A 321 4.21 -40.46 -0.95
N HIS A 322 3.26 -40.42 0.00
CA HIS A 322 2.71 -39.20 0.55
C HIS A 322 3.68 -38.48 1.49
N GLU A 323 4.44 -39.21 2.31
CA GLU A 323 5.43 -38.64 3.22
C GLU A 323 6.67 -38.13 2.49
N LYS A 324 7.09 -38.82 1.42
CA LYS A 324 8.13 -38.32 0.51
C LYS A 324 7.69 -37.00 -0.14
N ALA A 325 6.45 -36.92 -0.66
CA ALA A 325 5.91 -35.69 -1.27
C ALA A 325 5.84 -34.52 -0.27
N LYS A 326 5.46 -34.79 0.99
CA LYS A 326 5.41 -33.78 2.06
C LYS A 326 6.79 -33.26 2.45
N MET A 327 7.80 -34.13 2.49
CA MET A 327 9.20 -33.73 2.73
C MET A 327 9.77 -32.88 1.59
N PHE A 328 9.49 -33.24 0.32
CA PHE A 328 9.89 -32.42 -0.82
C PHE A 328 9.21 -31.05 -0.83
N GLY A 329 7.94 -30.98 -0.39
CA GLY A 329 7.22 -29.71 -0.20
C GLY A 329 7.90 -28.79 0.83
N ILE A 330 8.24 -29.32 2.01
CA ILE A 330 8.88 -28.54 3.09
C ILE A 330 10.30 -28.08 2.68
N ALA A 331 11.07 -28.94 2.01
CA ALA A 331 12.41 -28.59 1.53
C ALA A 331 12.38 -27.59 0.36
N ALA A 332 11.31 -27.56 -0.44
CA ALA A 332 11.08 -26.54 -1.45
C ALA A 332 10.72 -25.19 -0.81
N ASP A 333 9.90 -25.21 0.24
CA ASP A 333 9.42 -24.03 0.95
C ASP A 333 10.55 -23.28 1.69
N ILE A 334 11.46 -24.04 2.33
CA ILE A 334 12.66 -23.49 2.98
C ILE A 334 13.62 -22.89 1.94
N ARG A 335 13.81 -23.56 0.78
CA ARG A 335 14.64 -23.02 -0.31
C ARG A 335 14.04 -21.74 -0.89
N GLN A 336 12.71 -21.65 -0.97
CA GLN A 336 12.00 -20.47 -1.42
C GLN A 336 12.14 -19.30 -0.43
N HIS A 337 12.07 -19.57 0.87
CA HIS A 337 12.26 -18.55 1.91
C HIS A 337 13.69 -18.00 1.95
N ILE A 338 14.70 -18.86 1.77
CA ILE A 338 16.10 -18.44 1.66
C ILE A 338 16.33 -17.60 0.39
N SER A 339 15.74 -18.02 -0.74
CA SER A 339 15.80 -17.28 -2.01
C SER A 339 15.10 -15.92 -1.90
N TYR A 340 13.99 -15.83 -1.17
CA TYR A 340 13.25 -14.59 -0.93
C TYR A 340 13.99 -13.63 0.00
N ALA A 341 14.63 -14.14 1.06
CA ALA A 341 15.50 -13.33 1.93
C ALA A 341 16.71 -12.77 1.15
N ALA A 342 17.33 -13.58 0.30
CA ALA A 342 18.40 -13.14 -0.60
C ALA A 342 17.91 -12.11 -1.63
N LEU A 343 16.68 -12.27 -2.15
CA LEU A 343 16.05 -11.34 -3.08
C LEU A 343 15.76 -9.99 -2.42
N ILE A 344 15.23 -9.95 -1.19
CA ILE A 344 15.00 -8.71 -0.42
C ILE A 344 16.31 -7.95 -0.16
N ILE A 345 17.38 -8.68 0.12
CA ILE A 345 18.72 -8.10 0.30
C ILE A 345 19.24 -7.51 -1.02
N LYS A 346 18.93 -8.16 -2.16
CA LYS A 346 19.33 -7.72 -3.50
C LYS A 346 18.49 -6.54 -4.02
N THR A 347 17.18 -6.49 -3.73
CA THR A 347 16.25 -5.46 -4.23
C THR A 347 16.30 -4.17 -3.43
N LYS A 348 16.52 -4.21 -2.10
CA LYS A 348 16.75 -2.99 -1.29
C LYS A 348 18.06 -2.26 -1.63
N GLY A 349 18.95 -2.89 -2.41
CA GLY A 349 20.14 -2.25 -2.97
C GLY A 349 19.95 -1.64 -4.36
N ASN A 350 18.85 -1.93 -5.06
CA ASN A 350 18.65 -1.59 -6.47
C ASN A 350 17.17 -1.30 -6.76
N GLU A 351 16.65 -0.14 -6.33
CA GLU A 351 15.38 0.37 -6.86
C GLU A 351 15.64 1.29 -8.06
N ARG A 352 15.80 0.67 -9.25
CA ARG A 352 15.33 1.17 -10.55
C ARG A 352 15.14 -0.02 -11.50
N LEU A 353 13.92 -0.12 -12.06
CA LEU A 353 13.45 -0.89 -13.25
C LEU A 353 12.67 -2.22 -13.04
N VAL A 354 11.36 -2.12 -13.35
CA VAL A 354 10.46 -2.98 -14.18
C VAL A 354 10.20 -4.46 -13.81
N GLY A 355 8.94 -4.77 -13.43
CA GLY A 355 8.00 -5.63 -14.19
C GLY A 355 7.89 -7.17 -13.97
N ASN A 356 6.83 -7.58 -13.23
CA ASN A 356 5.90 -8.72 -13.45
C ASN A 356 6.29 -10.19 -13.08
N PRO A 357 5.36 -11.20 -13.08
CA PRO A 357 4.64 -11.74 -11.88
C PRO A 357 4.71 -13.29 -11.69
N ALA A 358 4.29 -13.84 -10.52
CA ALA A 358 3.53 -15.12 -10.38
C ALA A 358 3.34 -15.65 -8.93
N ARG A 359 2.07 -15.94 -8.60
CA ARG A 359 1.41 -16.99 -7.77
C ARG A 359 1.97 -17.52 -6.42
N GLY A 360 1.02 -17.67 -5.47
CA GLY A 360 1.02 -18.69 -4.41
C GLY A 360 0.32 -18.24 -3.12
N ILE A 361 -0.95 -18.64 -2.94
CA ILE A 361 -1.80 -18.25 -1.79
C ILE A 361 -1.43 -19.09 -0.55
N ALA A 362 -1.10 -18.40 0.54
CA ALA A 362 -1.16 -18.89 1.92
C ALA A 362 -2.14 -18.00 2.71
N PRO A 363 -2.71 -18.44 3.85
CA PRO A 363 -3.62 -17.62 4.66
C PRO A 363 -2.86 -16.39 5.17
N ASN A 364 -3.33 -15.20 4.83
CA ASN A 364 -2.54 -13.97 4.93
C ASN A 364 -2.36 -13.54 6.40
N PRO A 365 -1.13 -13.30 6.89
CA PRO A 365 -0.92 -12.51 8.10
C PRO A 365 -1.49 -11.10 7.85
N MET A 366 -2.25 -10.57 8.81
CA MET A 366 -2.82 -9.21 8.79
C MET A 366 -1.83 -8.21 8.16
N LYS A 367 -2.29 -7.44 7.17
CA LYS A 367 -1.49 -6.40 6.53
C LYS A 367 -1.28 -5.25 7.53
N MET A 368 -0.25 -5.37 8.36
CA MET A 368 0.13 -4.37 9.35
C MET A 368 0.83 -3.20 8.66
N TRP A 369 0.43 -1.97 8.98
CA TRP A 369 1.12 -0.76 8.55
C TRP A 369 1.99 -0.20 9.66
N THR A 370 3.16 0.31 9.31
CA THR A 370 4.01 1.02 10.25
C THR A 370 3.62 2.50 10.28
N ASP A 371 3.22 2.98 11.45
CA ASP A 371 3.01 4.40 11.72
C ASP A 371 4.33 5.15 11.53
N SER A 372 4.38 6.12 10.62
CA SER A 372 5.60 6.87 10.31
C SER A 372 6.09 7.75 11.46
N THR A 373 5.20 8.07 12.39
CA THR A 373 5.45 8.96 13.54
C THR A 373 5.98 8.19 14.73
N THR A 374 5.41 7.02 15.01
CA THR A 374 5.74 6.22 16.21
C THR A 374 6.54 4.96 15.91
N GLY A 375 6.56 4.50 14.66
CA GLY A 375 7.18 3.23 14.26
C GLY A 375 6.36 1.99 14.65
N GLU A 376 5.18 2.15 15.27
CA GLU A 376 4.32 1.05 15.67
C GLU A 376 3.67 0.37 14.45
N ARG A 377 3.52 -0.95 14.51
CA ARG A 377 2.72 -1.70 13.54
C ARG A 377 1.27 -1.70 13.97
N LEU A 378 0.41 -1.02 13.22
CA LEU A 378 -1.02 -0.92 13.45
C LEU A 378 -1.78 -1.63 12.33
N ASP A 379 -2.87 -2.30 12.68
CA ASP A 379 -3.88 -2.69 11.69
C ASP A 379 -4.75 -1.49 11.26
N LEU A 380 -5.72 -1.71 10.38
CA LEU A 380 -6.56 -0.63 9.84
C LEU A 380 -7.42 0.01 10.93
N LEU A 381 -7.96 -0.82 11.82
CA LEU A 381 -8.88 -0.41 12.87
C LEU A 381 -8.14 0.46 13.88
N GLN A 382 -6.98 -0.01 14.35
CA GLN A 382 -6.11 0.71 15.27
C GLN A 382 -5.64 2.05 14.69
N ARG A 383 -5.37 2.09 13.38
CA ARG A 383 -5.00 3.34 12.69
C ARG A 383 -6.18 4.31 12.62
N ILE A 384 -7.40 3.82 12.37
CA ILE A 384 -8.62 4.64 12.40
C ILE A 384 -8.86 5.18 13.81
N GLU A 385 -8.86 4.32 14.83
CA GLU A 385 -9.06 4.68 16.24
C GLU A 385 -8.06 5.75 16.70
N ARG A 386 -6.78 5.56 16.39
CA ARG A 386 -5.73 6.54 16.75
C ARG A 386 -5.94 7.88 16.07
N ARG A 387 -6.30 7.89 14.79
CA ARG A 387 -6.56 9.14 14.04
C ARG A 387 -7.79 9.87 14.56
N LEU A 388 -8.80 9.14 15.02
CA LEU A 388 -10.04 9.72 15.56
C LEU A 388 -9.95 10.08 17.06
N GLY A 389 -8.88 9.67 17.74
CA GLY A 389 -8.72 9.88 19.18
C GLY A 389 -9.63 8.98 20.02
N TRP A 390 -9.94 7.78 19.53
CA TRP A 390 -10.79 6.79 20.21
C TRP A 390 -9.98 5.74 21.01
N ALA A 391 -8.65 5.84 21.01
CA ALA A 391 -7.72 4.89 21.65
C ALA A 391 -7.53 5.13 23.15
#